data_AF-A0A7C5WLX6-F1
#
_entry.id   AF-A0A7C5WLX6-F1
#
_cell.length_a   1.000
_cell.length_b   1.000
_cell.length_c   1.000
_cell.angle_alpha   90.00
_cell.angle_beta   90.00
_cell.angle_gamma   90.00
#
_symmetry.space_group_name_H-M   'P 1'
#
loop_
_entity.id
_entity.type
_entity.pdbx_description
1 polymer ?
#
loop_
_entity_poly.entity_id
_entity_poly.type
_entity_poly.pdbx_seq_one_letter_code
_entity_poly.pdbx_strand_id
1 'polypeptide(L)' 'MLDCRHVTAMMARDEVEDAPWRTRLAVRFHLLLCRHCRNYSRQLAAITWAARRLAGRKDEPLDELQRRILDKL' A
#
# COMPACT_ATOMS: atom_id res chain seq x y z
N MET A 1 -22.91 3.21 7.98
CA MET A 1 -22.48 2.05 7.18
C MET A 1 -21.17 2.43 6.51
N LEU A 2 -20.08 1.70 6.74
CA LEU A 2 -18.88 1.89 5.91
C LEU A 2 -19.18 1.35 4.52
N ASP A 3 -19.12 2.22 3.53
CA ASP A 3 -19.29 1.85 2.14
C ASP A 3 -18.03 1.14 1.62
N CYS A 4 -18.23 0.04 0.89
CA CYS A 4 -17.15 -0.74 0.30
C CYS A 4 -16.18 0.15 -0.51
N ARG A 5 -16.70 1.14 -1.25
CA ARG A 5 -15.91 2.09 -2.04
C ARG A 5 -14.97 2.92 -1.16
N HIS A 6 -15.47 3.38 -0.01
CA HIS A 6 -14.70 4.19 0.92
C HIS A 6 -13.55 3.36 1.53
N VAL A 7 -13.85 2.11 1.91
CA VAL A 7 -12.83 1.18 2.43
C VAL A 7 -11.76 0.87 1.38
N THR A 8 -12.17 0.59 0.14
CA THR A 8 -11.22 0.33 -0.96
C THR A 8 -10.37 1.56 -1.30
N ALA A 9 -10.94 2.76 -1.24
CA ALA A 9 -10.21 4.00 -1.50
C ALA A 9 -9.13 4.25 -0.43
N MET A 10 -9.48 4.08 0.86
CA MET A 10 -8.50 4.17 1.95
C MET A 10 -7.39 3.12 1.80
N MET A 11 -7.73 1.88 1.43
CA MET A 11 -6.74 0.82 1.20
C MET A 11 -5.79 1.14 0.05
N ALA A 12 -6.30 1.64 -1.08
CA ALA A 12 -5.49 1.96 -2.25
C ALA A 12 -4.49 3.10 -1.98
N ARG A 13 -4.78 3.98 -1.02
CA ARG A 13 -3.93 5.10 -0.62
C ARG A 13 -3.01 4.79 0.56
N ASP A 14 -3.08 3.57 1.09
CA ASP A 14 -2.37 3.15 2.31
C ASP A 14 -2.75 3.95 3.58
N GLU A 15 -3.81 4.76 3.53
CA GLU A 15 -4.26 5.66 4.62
C GLU A 15 -4.87 4.90 5.81
N VAL A 16 -5.01 3.59 5.73
CA VAL A 16 -5.57 2.75 6.81
C VAL A 16 -4.63 2.69 8.02
N GLU A 17 -3.31 2.74 7.78
CA GLU A 17 -2.29 2.70 8.83
C GLU A 17 -2.24 4.02 9.60
N ASP A 18 -2.36 5.15 8.89
CA ASP A 18 -2.35 6.52 9.43
C ASP A 18 -3.69 6.97 10.03
N ALA A 19 -4.77 6.22 9.79
CA ALA A 19 -6.09 6.56 10.28
C ALA A 19 -6.22 6.40 11.81
N PRO A 20 -7.14 7.14 12.46
CA PRO A 20 -7.47 6.95 13.87
C PRO A 20 -7.81 5.48 14.19
N TRP A 21 -7.42 5.02 15.38
CA TRP A 21 -7.61 3.63 15.81
C TRP A 21 -9.04 3.10 15.64
N ARG A 22 -10.05 3.98 15.82
CA ARG A 22 -11.47 3.66 15.60
C ARG A 22 -11.77 3.30 14.15
N THR A 23 -11.21 4.06 13.21
CA THR A 23 -11.35 3.83 11.77
C THR A 23 -10.64 2.54 11.38
N ARG A 24 -9.45 2.29 11.92
CA ARG A 24 -8.71 1.04 11.69
C ARG A 24 -9.49 -0.19 12.16
N LEU A 25 -10.13 -0.11 13.32
CA LEU A 25 -11.05 -1.14 13.83
C LEU A 25 -12.28 -1.30 12.92
N ALA A 26 -12.89 -0.20 12.50
CA ALA A 26 -14.09 -0.24 11.65
C ALA A 26 -13.80 -0.91 10.28
N VAL A 27 -12.66 -0.60 9.66
CA VAL A 27 -12.18 -1.26 8.44
C VAL A 27 -11.93 -2.76 8.68
N ARG A 28 -11.31 -3.11 9.81
CA ARG A 28 -11.03 -4.51 10.18
C ARG A 28 -12.32 -5.31 10.40
N PHE A 29 -13.33 -4.71 11.04
CA PHE A 29 -14.67 -5.28 11.15
C PHE A 29 -15.34 -5.44 9.78
N HIS A 30 -15.25 -4.43 8.91
CA HIS A 30 -15.81 -4.50 7.56
C HIS A 30 -15.17 -5.64 6.74
N LEU A 31 -13.86 -5.86 6.84
CA LEU A 31 -13.15 -6.96 6.20
C LEU A 31 -13.53 -8.36 6.74
N LEU A 32 -14.09 -8.44 7.94
CA LEU A 32 -14.63 -9.69 8.49
C LEU A 32 -16.02 -10.00 7.92
N LEU A 33 -16.83 -8.97 7.67
CA LEU A 33 -18.20 -9.08 7.15
C LEU A 33 -18.25 -9.17 5.62
N CYS A 34 -17.42 -8.40 4.93
CA CYS A 34 -17.43 -8.27 3.47
C CYS A 34 -16.32 -9.10 2.83
N ARG A 35 -16.71 -10.20 2.18
CA ARG A 35 -15.79 -11.08 1.44
C ARG A 35 -15.13 -10.39 0.24
N HIS A 36 -15.81 -9.42 -0.36
CA HIS A 36 -15.29 -8.69 -1.53
C HIS A 36 -14.10 -7.80 -1.15
N CYS A 37 -14.25 -6.98 -0.11
CA CYS A 37 -13.16 -6.15 0.40
C CYS A 37 -11.98 -6.98 0.92
N ARG A 38 -12.25 -8.16 1.50
CA ARG A 38 -11.20 -9.12 1.90
C ARG A 38 -10.42 -9.68 0.71
N ASN A 39 -11.09 -9.95 -0.41
CA ASN A 39 -10.41 -10.41 -1.61
C ASN A 39 -9.60 -9.28 -2.26
N TYR A 40 -10.16 -8.08 -2.27
CA TYR A 40 -9.48 -6.88 -2.77
C TYR A 40 -8.20 -6.58 -2.00
N SER A 41 -8.24 -6.63 -0.66
CA SER A 41 -7.04 -6.37 0.17
C SER A 41 -5.93 -7.39 -0.08
N ARG A 42 -6.28 -8.66 -0.36
CA ARG A 42 -5.31 -9.69 -0.75
C ARG A 42 -4.68 -9.42 -2.11
N GLN A 43 -5.48 -8.99 -3.09
CA GLN A 43 -4.98 -8.61 -4.42
C GLN A 43 -4.04 -7.40 -4.32
N LEU A 44 -4.43 -6.39 -3.55
CA LEU A 44 -3.60 -5.21 -3.33
C LEU A 44 -2.28 -5.57 -2.65
N ALA A 45 -2.32 -6.43 -1.62
CA ALA A 45 -1.10 -6.92 -0.96
C ALA A 45 -0.19 -7.69 -1.91
N ALA A 46 -0.74 -8.51 -2.82
CA ALA A 46 0.04 -9.22 -3.83
C ALA A 46 0.70 -8.27 -4.84
N ILE A 47 -0.03 -7.24 -5.28
CA ILE A 47 0.50 -6.19 -6.18
C ILE A 47 1.62 -5.42 -5.46
N THR A 48 1.38 -4.97 -4.22
CA THR A 48 2.39 -4.26 -3.42
C THR A 48 3.62 -5.12 -3.17
N TRP A 49 3.45 -6.41 -2.87
CA TRP A 49 4.56 -7.34 -2.70
C TRP A 49 5.35 -7.53 -4.01
N ALA A 50 4.68 -7.74 -5.13
CA ALA A 50 5.31 -7.88 -6.44
C ALA A 50 6.03 -6.59 -6.85
N ALA A 51 5.39 -5.43 -6.64
CA ALA A 51 5.97 -4.11 -6.88
C ALA A 51 7.19 -3.87 -6.02
N ARG A 52 7.15 -4.17 -4.71
CA ARG A 52 8.31 -4.10 -3.81
C ARG A 52 9.42 -5.07 -4.21
N ARG A 53 9.09 -6.27 -4.69
CA ARG A 53 10.09 -7.24 -5.16
C ARG A 53 10.76 -6.80 -6.47
N LEU A 54 10.01 -6.16 -7.36
CA LEU A 54 10.54 -5.54 -8.57
C LEU A 54 11.38 -4.29 -8.25
N ALA A 55 10.90 -3.46 -7.31
CA ALA A 55 11.55 -2.24 -6.86
C ALA A 55 12.80 -2.50 -6.00
N GLY A 56 12.83 -3.58 -5.21
CA GLY A 56 13.98 -4.04 -4.43
C GLY A 56 15.17 -4.53 -5.27
N ARG A 57 15.07 -4.48 -6.61
CA ARG A 57 16.25 -4.53 -7.51
C ARG A 57 16.91 -3.15 -7.71
N LYS A 58 16.39 -2.08 -7.09
CA LYS A 58 16.85 -0.69 -7.20
C LYS A 58 16.96 0.00 -5.83
N ASP A 59 17.47 -0.70 -4.82
CA ASP A 59 18.13 -0.02 -3.70
C ASP A 59 19.56 0.33 -4.13
N GLU A 60 19.70 1.10 -5.22
CA GLU A 60 20.90 1.94 -5.37
C GLU A 60 20.54 3.19 -4.57
N PRO A 61 21.16 3.45 -3.41
CA PRO A 61 20.83 4.61 -2.60
C PRO A 61 20.84 5.85 -3.49
N LEU A 62 19.84 6.72 -3.34
CA LEU A 62 19.67 7.90 -4.20
C LEU A 62 20.97 8.71 -4.32
N ASP A 63 21.78 8.69 -3.26
CA ASP A 63 23.11 9.30 -3.18
C ASP A 63 24.14 8.71 -4.17
N GLU A 64 24.11 7.39 -4.41
CA GLU A 64 24.99 6.69 -5.35
C GLU A 64 24.58 6.95 -6.80
N LEU A 65 23.27 6.95 -7.07
CA LEU A 65 22.74 7.34 -8.38
C LEU A 65 23.08 8.80 -8.71
N GLN A 66 22.95 9.68 -7.72
CA GLN A 66 23.27 11.10 -7.86
C GLN A 66 24.76 11.32 -8.14
N ARG A 67 25.67 10.62 -7.43
CA ARG A 67 27.12 10.66 -7.72
C ARG A 67 27.45 10.16 -9.13
N ARG A 68 26.85 9.04 -9.56
CA ARG A 68 27.08 8.47 -10.91
C ARG A 68 26.70 9.41 -12.04
N ILE A 69 25.65 10.21 -11.85
CA ILE A 69 25.18 11.16 -12.85
C ILE A 69 26.11 12.37 -12.90
N LEU A 70 26.61 12.83 -11.75
CA LEU A 70 27.53 13.96 -11.66
C LEU A 70 28.94 13.63 -12.20
N ASP A 71 29.44 12.41 -12.00
CA ASP A 71 30.74 11.96 -12.53
C ASP A 71 30.77 11.76 -14.06
N LYS A 72 29.60 11.78 -14.73
CA LYS A 72 29.47 11.62 -16.18
C LYS A 72 29.28 12.93 -16.94
N LEU A 73 29.25 14.07 -16.25
CA LEU A 73 29.35 15.41 -16.85
C LEU A 73 30.80 15.88 -16.88
#